data_AF-H3BVX8-F1
#
_entry.id   AF-H3BVX8-F1
#
_cell.length_a   1.000
_cell.length_b   1.000
_cell.length_c   1.000
_cell.angle_alpha   90.00
_cell.angle_beta   90.00
_cell.angle_gamma   90.00
#
_symmetry.space_group_name_H-M   'P 1'
#
loop_
_entity.id
_entity.type
_entity.pdbx_description
1 polymer ?
#
loop_
_entity_poly.entity_id
_entity_poly.type
_entity_poly.pdbx_seq_one_letter_code
_entity_poly.pdbx_strand_id
1 'polypeptide(L)'
;MSEKERALAARTVLQQCLRARLQVRPAGERSEAEFVQMDRGTVLYICFFKGATDDILPKMASTLLNLRLCEADSGKLSSLLELPGSLLIVPQATLGGEAKGRAVQYHTDISKEDGLRLHSAFVSLREQEAAKAGPTVRHGSYGNRQVLSLDTNGPFTHLMEF
;
A
#
# COMPACT_ATOMS: atom_id res chain seq x y z
N MET A 1 -4.41 21.37 21.29
CA MET A 1 -4.06 21.48 19.86
C MET A 1 -5.18 20.81 19.09
N SER A 2 -5.79 21.52 18.14
CA SER A 2 -6.89 20.95 17.36
C SER A 2 -6.37 19.82 16.46
N GLU A 3 -7.20 18.84 16.13
CA GLU A 3 -6.88 17.77 15.16
C GLU A 3 -6.34 18.29 13.81
N LYS A 4 -6.55 19.58 13.50
CA LYS A 4 -6.11 20.25 12.27
C LYS A 4 -4.61 20.58 12.17
N GLU A 5 -3.81 20.35 13.20
CA GLU A 5 -2.36 20.69 13.18
C GLU A 5 -1.43 19.50 13.36
N ARG A 6 -1.93 18.26 13.22
CA ARG A 6 -1.01 17.12 13.12
C ARG A 6 -0.48 17.08 11.69
N ALA A 7 0.84 17.21 11.55
CA ALA A 7 1.49 17.09 10.25
C ALA A 7 1.14 15.73 9.63
N LEU A 8 0.76 15.74 8.36
CA LEU A 8 0.42 14.55 7.58
C LEU A 8 1.62 13.59 7.62
N ALA A 9 1.44 12.40 8.18
CA ALA A 9 2.49 11.41 8.37
C ALA A 9 2.51 10.36 7.25
N ALA A 10 1.34 10.00 6.73
CA ALA A 10 1.25 9.10 5.58
C ALA A 10 0.01 9.35 4.73
N ARG A 11 0.09 8.94 3.46
CA ARG A 11 -1.04 8.90 2.52
C ARG A 11 -1.08 7.54 1.86
N THR A 12 -2.28 7.03 1.68
CA THR A 12 -2.51 5.75 1.04
C THR A 12 -3.59 5.86 -0.02
N VAL A 13 -3.48 5.02 -1.05
CA VAL A 13 -4.55 4.76 -2.00
C VAL A 13 -4.86 3.27 -1.98
N LEU A 14 -6.13 2.93 -1.83
CA LEU A 14 -6.62 1.56 -1.82
C LEU A 14 -7.43 1.31 -3.09
N GLN A 15 -7.19 0.18 -3.74
CA GLN A 15 -7.97 -0.29 -4.88
C GLN A 15 -8.32 -1.76 -4.73
N GLN A 16 -9.55 -2.12 -5.09
CA GLN A 16 -9.98 -3.51 -5.17
C GLN A 16 -9.55 -4.11 -6.51
N CYS A 17 -9.15 -5.38 -6.51
CA CYS A 17 -8.81 -6.10 -7.72
C CYS A 17 -9.32 -7.54 -7.70
N LEU A 18 -9.54 -8.08 -8.89
CA LEU A 18 -9.77 -9.50 -9.12
C LEU A 18 -8.44 -10.25 -9.16
N ARG A 19 -7.41 -9.64 -9.76
CA ARG A 19 -6.03 -10.12 -9.79
C ARG A 19 -5.06 -8.95 -9.86
N ALA A 20 -3.89 -9.12 -9.24
CA ALA A 20 -2.77 -8.20 -9.40
C ALA A 20 -1.47 -8.97 -9.65
N ARG A 21 -0.62 -8.41 -10.51
CA ARG A 21 0.73 -8.91 -10.77
C ARG A 21 1.73 -7.77 -10.70
N LEU A 22 2.74 -7.90 -9.84
CA LEU A 22 3.75 -6.87 -9.61
C LEU A 22 5.15 -7.43 -9.80
N GLN A 23 5.99 -6.72 -10.54
CA GLN A 23 7.42 -7.03 -10.65
C GLN A 23 8.13 -6.73 -9.32
N VAL A 24 8.87 -7.71 -8.79
CA VAL A 24 9.69 -7.55 -7.58
C VAL A 24 11.18 -7.51 -7.89
N ARG A 25 11.62 -8.11 -9.00
CA ARG A 25 12.99 -8.02 -9.49
C ARG A 25 12.99 -7.70 -10.99
N PRO A 26 13.72 -6.67 -11.44
CA PRO A 26 13.88 -6.44 -12.87
C PRO A 26 14.69 -7.57 -13.52
N ALA A 27 14.55 -7.73 -14.83
CA ALA A 27 15.39 -8.65 -15.58
C ALA A 27 16.86 -8.19 -15.52
N GLY A 28 17.77 -9.15 -15.37
CA GLY A 28 19.21 -8.95 -15.49
C GLY A 28 19.73 -9.49 -16.82
N GLU A 29 21.04 -9.42 -17.04
CA GLU A 29 21.66 -9.94 -18.27
C GLU A 29 21.43 -11.44 -18.49
N ARG A 30 21.21 -12.20 -17.39
CA ARG A 30 21.05 -13.66 -17.40
C ARG A 30 19.83 -14.15 -16.61
N SER A 31 18.96 -13.23 -16.19
CA SER A 31 17.78 -13.58 -15.40
C SER A 31 16.55 -12.85 -15.91
N GLU A 32 15.43 -13.55 -16.01
CA GLU A 32 14.15 -12.92 -16.29
C GLU A 32 13.69 -12.06 -15.11
N ALA A 33 12.72 -11.19 -15.37
CA ALA A 33 12.07 -10.44 -14.32
C ALA A 33 11.23 -11.35 -13.43
N GLU A 34 11.26 -11.11 -12.12
CA GLU A 34 10.48 -11.87 -11.14
C GLU A 34 9.23 -11.08 -10.74
N PHE A 35 8.13 -11.81 -10.53
CA PHE A 35 6.84 -11.23 -10.21
C PHE A 35 6.19 -11.93 -9.04
N VAL A 36 5.45 -11.17 -8.24
CA VAL A 36 4.46 -11.70 -7.30
C VAL A 36 3.06 -11.50 -7.87
N GLN A 37 2.16 -12.40 -7.50
CA GLN A 37 0.77 -12.38 -7.93
C GLN A 37 -0.15 -12.61 -6.73
N MET A 38 -1.35 -12.05 -6.84
CA MET A 38 -2.45 -12.35 -5.96
C MET A 38 -3.77 -12.36 -6.74
N ASP A 39 -4.72 -13.15 -6.26
CA ASP A 39 -6.11 -13.13 -6.73
C ASP A 39 -6.89 -11.99 -6.03
N ARG A 40 -8.20 -12.19 -5.82
CA ARG A 40 -9.10 -11.16 -5.33
C ARG A 40 -8.58 -10.55 -4.02
N GLY A 41 -8.54 -9.23 -3.97
CA GLY A 41 -7.92 -8.54 -2.85
C GLY A 41 -7.85 -7.02 -3.01
N THR A 42 -7.06 -6.42 -2.13
CA THR A 42 -6.80 -4.98 -2.11
C THR A 42 -5.35 -4.69 -2.49
N VAL A 43 -5.14 -3.77 -3.44
CA VAL A 43 -3.85 -3.12 -3.65
C VAL A 43 -3.79 -1.86 -2.80
N LEU A 44 -2.75 -1.76 -1.99
CA LEU A 44 -2.47 -0.64 -1.11
C LEU A 44 -1.22 0.08 -1.59
N TYR A 45 -1.39 1.26 -2.18
CA TYR A 45 -0.29 2.17 -2.47
C TYR A 45 0.00 3.02 -1.23
N ILE A 46 1.26 3.12 -0.83
CA ILE A 46 1.65 3.78 0.42
C ILE A 46 2.75 4.81 0.21
N CYS A 47 2.59 5.97 0.84
CA CYS A 47 3.55 7.07 0.90
C CYS A 47 3.67 7.57 2.34
N PHE A 48 4.90 7.86 2.76
CA PHE A 48 5.20 8.46 4.06
C PHE A 48 5.80 9.85 3.87
N PHE A 49 5.56 10.73 4.83
CA PHE A 49 6.02 12.11 4.79
C PHE A 49 7.08 12.40 5.86
N LYS A 50 7.74 13.56 5.74
CA LYS A 50 8.74 14.02 6.71
C LYS A 50 8.18 14.04 8.13
N GLY A 51 8.96 13.51 9.06
CA GLY A 51 8.58 13.45 10.48
C GLY A 51 7.70 12.25 10.84
N ALA A 52 7.31 11.39 9.89
CA ALA A 52 6.66 10.13 10.22
C ALA A 52 7.61 9.21 11.00
N THR A 53 7.08 8.58 12.05
CA THR A 53 7.78 7.61 12.90
C THR A 53 6.99 6.31 12.94
N ASP A 54 7.57 5.26 13.55
CA ASP A 54 6.93 3.94 13.68
C ASP A 54 5.59 4.00 14.44
N ASP A 55 5.37 5.06 15.22
CA ASP A 55 4.14 5.27 16.00
C ASP A 55 2.88 5.36 15.13
N ILE A 56 3.01 5.71 13.84
CA ILE A 56 1.88 5.78 12.92
C ILE A 56 1.44 4.40 12.41
N LEU A 57 2.35 3.42 12.40
CA LEU A 57 2.13 2.14 11.74
C LEU A 57 0.99 1.33 12.35
N PRO A 58 0.83 1.21 13.69
CA PRO A 58 -0.30 0.50 14.28
C PRO A 58 -1.65 1.13 13.93
N LYS A 59 -1.72 2.48 13.87
CA LYS A 59 -2.95 3.19 13.46
C LYS A 59 -3.27 2.91 12.00
N MET A 60 -2.28 3.01 11.10
CA MET A 60 -2.45 2.70 9.68
C MET A 60 -2.93 1.26 9.47
N ALA A 61 -2.23 0.32 10.09
CA ALA A 61 -2.55 -1.10 10.09
C ALA A 61 -4.01 -1.36 10.48
N SER A 62 -4.40 -0.89 11.66
CA SER A 62 -5.74 -1.08 12.20
C SER A 62 -6.81 -0.45 11.30
N THR A 63 -6.63 0.81 10.89
CA THR A 63 -7.60 1.49 10.02
C THR A 63 -7.76 0.73 8.70
N LEU A 64 -6.67 0.50 7.97
CA LEU A 64 -6.73 -0.04 6.61
C LEU A 64 -7.28 -1.47 6.57
N LEU A 65 -7.02 -2.28 7.59
CA LEU A 65 -7.53 -3.65 7.66
C LEU A 65 -9.00 -3.74 8.07
N ASN A 66 -9.51 -2.79 8.85
CA ASN A 66 -10.90 -2.77 9.30
C ASN A 66 -11.85 -2.05 8.34
N LEU A 67 -11.32 -1.31 7.36
CA LEU A 67 -12.15 -0.68 6.33
C LEU A 67 -12.91 -1.74 5.52
N ARG A 68 -14.24 -1.60 5.48
CA ARG A 68 -15.13 -2.50 4.76
C ARG A 68 -15.21 -2.09 3.29
N LEU A 69 -14.17 -2.44 2.52
CA LEU A 69 -14.04 -2.09 1.10
C LEU A 69 -14.01 -3.32 0.18
N CYS A 70 -13.80 -4.51 0.74
CA CYS A 70 -13.75 -5.74 -0.03
C CYS A 70 -15.17 -6.25 -0.28
N GLU A 71 -15.54 -6.43 -1.54
CA GLU A 71 -16.85 -7.00 -1.88
C GLU A 71 -16.84 -8.52 -1.67
N ALA A 72 -17.68 -8.99 -0.75
CA ALA A 72 -17.93 -10.41 -0.51
C ALA A 72 -18.90 -10.97 -1.57
N ASP A 73 -18.96 -12.30 -1.70
CA ASP A 73 -19.85 -12.98 -2.66
C ASP A 73 -21.34 -12.64 -2.48
N SER A 74 -21.72 -12.18 -1.29
CA SER A 74 -23.09 -11.69 -1.00
C SER A 74 -23.40 -10.30 -1.56
N GLY A 75 -22.44 -9.60 -2.18
CA GLY A 75 -22.54 -8.20 -2.58
C GLY A 75 -22.42 -7.20 -1.42
N LYS A 76 -22.21 -7.67 -0.19
CA LYS A 76 -21.92 -6.82 0.97
C LYS A 76 -20.43 -6.51 1.05
N LEU A 77 -20.12 -5.29 1.47
CA LEU A 77 -18.76 -4.91 1.78
C LEU A 77 -18.31 -5.53 3.11
N SER A 78 -17.05 -5.95 3.15
CA SER A 78 -16.40 -6.60 4.28
C SER A 78 -14.95 -6.12 4.37
N SER A 79 -14.34 -6.31 5.52
CA SER A 79 -12.96 -5.89 5.77
C SER A 79 -11.96 -6.91 5.24
N LEU A 80 -10.68 -6.51 5.16
CA LEU A 80 -9.60 -7.43 4.79
C LEU A 80 -9.38 -8.54 5.83
N LEU A 81 -9.82 -8.34 7.07
CA LEU A 81 -9.72 -9.32 8.15
C LEU A 81 -10.85 -10.37 8.10
N GLU A 82 -12.02 -9.97 7.62
CA GLU A 82 -13.21 -10.81 7.58
C GLU A 82 -13.25 -11.73 6.34
N LEU A 83 -12.58 -11.33 5.26
CA LEU A 83 -12.45 -12.13 4.05
C LEU A 83 -11.03 -12.74 3.95
N PRO A 84 -10.87 -13.91 3.30
CA PRO A 84 -9.55 -14.42 2.90
C PRO A 84 -8.94 -13.59 1.75
N GLY A 85 -9.10 -12.27 1.78
CA GLY A 85 -8.70 -11.35 0.71
C GLY A 85 -7.18 -11.15 0.71
N SER A 86 -6.57 -11.18 -0.46
CA SER A 86 -5.13 -10.91 -0.58
C SER A 86 -4.84 -9.41 -0.44
N LEU A 87 -3.63 -9.07 0.04
CA LEU A 87 -3.16 -7.69 0.13
C LEU A 87 -1.87 -7.54 -0.65
N LEU A 88 -1.81 -6.59 -1.59
CA LEU A 88 -0.59 -6.19 -2.29
C LEU A 88 -0.17 -4.80 -1.84
N ILE A 89 0.97 -4.69 -1.16
CA ILE A 89 1.53 -3.41 -0.70
C ILE A 89 2.49 -2.87 -1.75
N VAL A 90 2.24 -1.67 -2.25
CA VAL A 90 3.04 -1.03 -3.31
C VAL A 90 3.66 0.26 -2.76
N PRO A 91 4.99 0.36 -2.64
CA PRO A 91 5.63 1.61 -2.26
C PRO A 91 5.41 2.66 -3.38
N GLN A 92 4.77 3.78 -3.04
CA GLN A 92 4.33 4.79 -4.00
C GLN A 92 4.55 6.21 -3.44
N ALA A 93 5.83 6.59 -3.26
CA ALA A 93 6.21 7.92 -2.78
C ALA A 93 5.58 9.08 -3.59
N THR A 94 5.29 8.83 -4.88
CA THR A 94 4.69 9.85 -5.76
C THR A 94 3.30 10.34 -5.32
N LEU A 95 2.63 9.66 -4.38
CA LEU A 95 1.39 10.16 -3.77
C LEU A 95 1.59 11.45 -2.97
N GLY A 96 2.82 11.76 -2.55
CA GLY A 96 3.16 13.03 -1.89
C GLY A 96 3.41 14.19 -2.86
N GLY A 97 3.29 13.94 -4.16
CA GLY A 97 3.51 14.94 -5.19
C GLY A 97 2.51 16.10 -5.16
N GLU A 98 3.03 17.32 -5.24
CA GLU A 98 2.25 18.55 -5.39
C GLU A 98 2.54 19.21 -6.75
N ALA A 99 1.48 19.63 -7.44
CA ALA A 99 1.61 20.30 -8.73
C ALA A 99 2.19 21.72 -8.55
N LYS A 100 3.25 22.03 -9.31
CA LYS A 100 3.83 23.37 -9.42
C LYS A 100 4.05 23.73 -10.88
N GLY A 101 3.14 24.53 -11.42
CA GLY A 101 3.11 24.85 -12.85
C GLY A 101 2.88 23.58 -13.68
N ARG A 102 3.88 23.19 -14.49
CA ARG A 102 3.84 21.97 -15.32
C ARG A 102 4.65 20.81 -14.74
N ALA A 103 5.18 20.96 -13.53
CA ALA A 103 5.99 19.94 -12.85
C ALA A 103 5.30 19.47 -11.55
N VAL A 104 5.80 18.38 -10.98
CA VAL A 104 5.40 17.88 -9.66
C VAL A 104 6.59 17.98 -8.72
N GLN A 105 6.36 18.44 -7.50
CA GLN A 105 7.36 18.54 -6.43
C GLN A 105 7.04 17.60 -5.27
N TYR A 106 8.07 17.15 -4.56
CA TYR A 106 7.98 16.14 -3.51
C TYR A 106 8.65 16.63 -2.21
N HIS A 107 8.45 17.91 -1.88
CA HIS A 107 9.16 18.55 -0.76
C HIS A 107 8.77 18.01 0.61
N THR A 108 7.58 17.42 0.72
CA THR A 108 7.02 16.83 1.94
C THR A 108 7.37 15.36 2.12
N ASP A 109 7.89 14.70 1.09
CA ASP A 109 8.20 13.28 1.12
C ASP A 109 9.32 12.98 2.12
N ILE A 110 9.18 11.84 2.78
CA ILE A 110 10.19 11.32 3.70
C ILE A 110 11.51 11.01 2.98
N SER A 111 12.61 10.93 3.74
CA SER A 111 13.90 10.48 3.21
C SER A 111 13.81 9.04 2.67
N LYS A 112 14.68 8.68 1.70
CA LYS A 112 14.70 7.32 1.14
C LYS A 112 14.95 6.25 2.20
N GLU A 113 15.84 6.54 3.15
CA GLU A 113 16.24 5.63 4.23
C GLU A 113 15.10 5.40 5.21
N ASP A 114 14.51 6.48 5.72
CA ASP A 114 13.38 6.38 6.65
C ASP A 114 12.14 5.78 5.98
N GLY A 115 11.87 6.13 4.72
CA GLY A 115 10.78 5.57 3.96
C GLY A 115 10.93 4.07 3.74
N LEU A 116 12.14 3.59 3.42
CA LEU A 116 12.43 2.15 3.35
C LEU A 116 12.22 1.47 4.70
N ARG A 117 12.70 2.08 5.78
CA ARG A 117 12.56 1.57 7.15
C ARG A 117 11.09 1.43 7.54
N LEU A 118 10.29 2.49 7.39
CA LEU A 118 8.85 2.48 7.71
C LEU A 118 8.06 1.54 6.81
N HIS A 119 8.37 1.49 5.51
CA HIS A 119 7.74 0.54 4.60
C HIS A 119 8.03 -0.91 5.01
N SER A 120 9.28 -1.23 5.31
CA SER A 120 9.68 -2.58 5.74
C SER A 120 9.03 -2.98 7.07
N ALA A 121 8.94 -2.04 8.02
CA ALA A 121 8.24 -2.22 9.29
C ALA A 121 6.74 -2.44 9.08
N PHE A 122 6.10 -1.66 8.20
CA PHE A 122 4.68 -1.82 7.86
C PHE A 122 4.41 -3.20 7.23
N VAL A 123 5.22 -3.62 6.25
CA VAL A 123 5.12 -4.96 5.62
C VAL A 123 5.27 -6.06 6.68
N SER A 124 6.31 -5.98 7.51
CA SER A 124 6.57 -6.98 8.57
C SER A 124 5.39 -7.10 9.54
N LEU A 125 4.81 -5.96 9.94
CA LEU A 125 3.64 -5.91 10.79
C LEU A 125 2.41 -6.56 10.11
N ARG A 126 2.28 -6.48 8.78
CA ARG A 126 1.19 -7.14 8.04
C ARG A 126 1.41 -8.64 7.90
N GLU A 127 2.62 -9.07 7.59
CA GLU A 127 2.94 -10.50 7.48
C GLU A 127 2.70 -11.25 8.80
N GLN A 128 3.05 -10.64 9.94
CA GLN A 128 2.82 -11.23 11.26
C GLN A 128 1.33 -11.37 11.63
N GLU A 129 0.48 -10.44 11.20
CA GLU A 129 -0.97 -10.54 11.41
C GLU A 129 -1.61 -11.52 10.44
N ALA A 130 -1.18 -11.52 9.18
CA ALA A 130 -1.67 -12.42 8.14
C ALA A 130 -1.38 -13.89 8.45
N ALA A 131 -0.22 -14.19 9.03
CA ALA A 131 0.13 -15.54 9.52
C ALA A 131 -0.88 -16.11 10.54
N LYS A 132 -1.66 -15.24 11.20
CA LYS A 132 -2.70 -15.64 12.17
C LYS A 132 -4.10 -15.75 11.55
N ALA A 133 -4.34 -15.14 10.40
CA ALA A 133 -5.68 -14.91 9.85
C ALA A 133 -5.91 -15.51 8.45
N GLY A 134 -4.88 -15.99 7.75
CA GLY A 134 -5.00 -16.64 6.45
C GLY A 134 -4.89 -15.80 5.15
N PRO A 135 -4.96 -14.45 5.12
CA PRO A 135 -4.79 -13.72 3.87
C PRO A 135 -3.33 -13.74 3.38
N THR A 136 -3.12 -13.73 2.06
CA THR A 136 -1.76 -13.66 1.49
C THR A 136 -1.33 -12.20 1.36
N VAL A 137 -0.27 -11.82 2.06
CA VAL A 137 0.38 -10.51 1.90
C VAL A 137 1.50 -10.64 0.87
N ARG A 138 1.45 -9.79 -0.15
CA ARG A 138 2.51 -9.59 -1.15
C ARG A 138 2.95 -8.13 -1.10
N HIS A 139 4.18 -7.85 -1.50
CA HIS A 139 4.68 -6.47 -1.53
C HIS A 139 5.63 -6.23 -2.69
N GLY A 140 5.72 -4.96 -3.11
CA GLY A 140 6.72 -4.49 -4.06
C GLY A 140 8.10 -4.37 -3.42
N SER A 141 9.12 -4.36 -4.27
CA SER A 141 10.49 -4.04 -3.86
C SER A 141 10.65 -2.53 -3.78
N TYR A 142 10.97 -2.01 -2.60
CA TYR A 142 11.14 -0.58 -2.37
C TYR A 142 12.28 -0.01 -3.23
N GLY A 143 12.05 1.14 -3.85
CA GLY A 143 13.02 1.80 -4.73
C GLY A 143 13.10 1.22 -6.15
N ASN A 144 12.46 0.08 -6.44
CA ASN A 144 12.34 -0.42 -7.80
C ASN A 144 11.18 0.25 -8.56
N ARG A 145 11.17 0.11 -9.88
CA ARG A 145 10.00 0.45 -10.69
C ARG A 145 8.87 -0.52 -10.37
N GLN A 146 7.71 0.01 -10.01
CA GLN A 146 6.51 -0.79 -9.72
C GLN A 146 5.80 -1.16 -11.03
N VAL A 147 6.33 -2.14 -11.77
CA VAL A 147 5.69 -2.65 -13.01
C VAL A 147 4.49 -3.50 -12.62
N LEU A 148 3.31 -2.89 -12.62
CA LEU A 148 2.06 -3.45 -12.12
C LEU A 148 1.06 -3.72 -13.26
N SER A 149 0.43 -4.89 -13.22
CA SER A 149 -0.77 -5.21 -13.98
C SER A 149 -1.92 -5.47 -13.00
N LEU A 150 -3.06 -4.86 -13.27
CA LEU A 150 -4.22 -4.88 -12.39
C LEU A 150 -5.48 -5.21 -13.19
N ASP A 151 -6.20 -6.23 -12.74
CA ASP A 151 -7.52 -6.62 -13.25
C ASP A 151 -8.56 -6.31 -12.18
N THR A 152 -9.62 -5.57 -12.56
CA THR A 152 -10.60 -5.05 -11.61
C THR A 152 -12.01 -5.13 -12.19
N ASN A 153 -12.99 -5.45 -11.35
CA ASN A 153 -14.40 -5.23 -11.64
C ASN A 153 -14.85 -3.89 -11.02
N GLY A 154 -14.20 -2.80 -11.42
CA GLY A 154 -14.30 -1.51 -10.75
C GLY A 154 -13.29 -1.41 -9.59
N PRO A 155 -12.31 -0.50 -9.65
CA PRO A 155 -11.23 -0.44 -8.66
C PRO A 155 -11.67 0.08 -7.28
N PHE A 156 -12.87 0.66 -7.17
CA PHE A 156 -13.43 1.23 -5.95
C PHE A 156 -12.37 2.01 -5.12
N THR A 157 -11.74 2.98 -5.78
CA THR A 157 -10.53 3.65 -5.27
C THR A 157 -10.83 4.56 -4.09
N HIS A 158 -10.04 4.45 -3.02
CA HIS A 158 -10.16 5.28 -1.82
C HIS A 158 -8.81 5.86 -1.42
N LEU A 159 -8.80 7.08 -0.88
CA LEU A 159 -7.61 7.75 -0.35
C LEU A 159 -7.76 7.94 1.16
N MET A 160 -6.72 7.59 1.92
CA MET A 160 -6.69 7.78 3.37
C MET A 160 -5.41 8.53 3.77
N GLU A 161 -5.55 9.42 4.75
CA GLU A 161 -4.49 10.26 5.30
C GLU A 161 -4.33 10.00 6.80
N PHE A 162 -3.09 10.05 7.29
CA PHE A 162 -2.71 9.63 8.64
C PHE A 162 -1.88 10.65 9.37
#